data_AF-A0A8H5GBS6-F1
#
_entry.id   AF-A0A8H5GBS6-F1
#
_cell.length_a   1.000
_cell.length_b   1.000
_cell.length_c   1.000
_cell.angle_alpha   90.00
_cell.angle_beta   90.00
_cell.angle_gamma   90.00
#
_symmetry.space_group_name_H-M   'P 1'
#
loop_
_entity.id
_entity.type
_entity.pdbx_description
1 polymer ?
#
loop_
_entity_poly.entity_id
_entity_poly.type
_entity_poly.pdbx_seq_one_letter_code
_entity_poly.pdbx_strand_id
1 'polypeptide(L)'
;MQFTIYTALFFSFLTSSLAYMVKVPNDKQGWYSHYVGRITWDRVDTDTDHFAIILTNQDRSVLPEDIVLKSWVSGGTPNQNHNIDIEPIKGGFPIGSHFRVNFVKIANEQQTIYAQSSEFTIKE
;
A
#
# COMPACT_ATOMS: atom_id res chain seq x y z
N MET A 1 -24.77 -40.58 38.55
CA MET A 1 -25.04 -39.88 37.27
C MET A 1 -23.77 -39.14 36.89
N GLN A 2 -23.15 -39.48 35.77
CA GLN A 2 -21.86 -38.95 35.34
C GLN A 2 -22.11 -37.98 34.18
N PHE A 3 -21.78 -36.70 34.35
CA PHE A 3 -21.97 -35.70 33.31
C PHE A 3 -20.74 -35.68 32.40
N THR A 4 -20.91 -36.13 31.16
CA THR A 4 -19.89 -36.02 30.12
C THR A 4 -19.88 -34.58 29.60
N ILE A 5 -18.78 -33.86 29.85
CA ILE A 5 -18.57 -32.51 29.31
C ILE A 5 -17.98 -32.65 27.91
N TYR A 6 -18.70 -32.18 26.88
CA TYR A 6 -18.19 -32.07 25.52
C TYR A 6 -17.52 -30.71 25.33
N THR A 7 -16.19 -30.67 25.31
CA THR A 7 -15.44 -29.45 24.96
C THR A 7 -15.45 -29.29 23.44
N ALA A 8 -16.23 -28.34 22.93
CA ALA A 8 -16.18 -27.96 21.52
C ALA A 8 -14.93 -27.11 21.26
N LEU A 9 -13.94 -27.65 20.53
CA LEU A 9 -12.85 -26.85 19.96
C LEU A 9 -13.40 -26.06 18.77
N PHE A 10 -13.56 -24.74 18.93
CA PHE A 10 -13.76 -23.83 17.81
C PHE A 10 -12.40 -23.55 17.15
N PHE A 11 -12.17 -24.12 15.96
CA PHE A 11 -11.12 -23.66 15.05
C PHE A 11 -11.62 -22.41 14.33
N SER A 12 -11.19 -21.22 14.76
CA SER A 12 -11.39 -20.00 13.98
C SER A 12 -10.43 -20.05 12.79
N PHE A 13 -10.95 -20.20 11.57
CA PHE A 13 -10.18 -19.93 10.37
C PHE A 13 -9.86 -18.43 10.35
N LEU A 14 -8.58 -18.08 10.50
CA LEU A 14 -8.10 -16.75 10.12
C LEU A 14 -8.27 -16.65 8.60
N THR A 15 -9.36 -16.05 8.15
CA THR A 15 -9.50 -15.63 6.75
C THR A 15 -8.53 -14.49 6.54
N SER A 16 -7.28 -14.79 6.17
CA SER A 16 -6.41 -13.78 5.57
C SER A 16 -7.07 -13.38 4.26
N SER A 17 -7.72 -12.21 4.21
CA SER A 17 -8.09 -11.63 2.93
C SER A 17 -6.78 -11.40 2.18
N LEU A 18 -6.52 -12.22 1.16
CA LEU A 18 -5.52 -11.86 0.18
C LEU A 18 -6.03 -10.56 -0.44
N ALA A 19 -5.23 -9.51 -0.30
CA ALA A 19 -5.50 -8.19 -0.85
C ALA A 19 -4.28 -7.77 -1.65
N TYR A 20 -4.37 -6.61 -2.30
CA TYR A 20 -3.21 -5.98 -2.92
C TYR A 20 -1.98 -6.06 -2.01
N MET A 21 -0.84 -6.45 -2.58
CA MET A 21 0.43 -6.52 -1.86
C MET A 21 1.45 -5.63 -2.55
N VAL A 22 1.70 -4.45 -2.00
CA VAL A 22 2.74 -3.55 -2.50
C VAL A 22 4.11 -4.12 -2.16
N LYS A 23 4.91 -4.43 -3.18
CA LYS A 23 6.26 -4.99 -3.03
C LYS A 23 7.34 -3.92 -3.03
N VAL A 24 7.18 -2.90 -3.86
CA VAL A 24 8.08 -1.75 -3.98
C VAL A 24 7.21 -0.49 -4.04
N PRO A 25 7.57 0.60 -3.34
CA PRO A 25 8.78 0.74 -2.51
C PRO A 25 8.75 -0.08 -1.21
N ASN A 26 9.94 -0.29 -0.62
CA ASN A 26 10.13 -0.99 0.65
C ASN A 26 11.42 -0.51 1.37
N ASP A 27 11.76 -1.15 2.48
CA ASP A 27 12.91 -0.83 3.34
C ASP A 27 14.27 -0.91 2.62
N LYS A 28 14.35 -1.69 1.55
CA LYS A 28 15.56 -1.89 0.74
C LYS A 28 15.54 -1.13 -0.58
N GLN A 29 14.35 -0.81 -1.08
CA GLN A 29 14.12 -0.22 -2.40
C GLN A 29 13.21 1.00 -2.26
N GLY A 30 13.84 2.13 -1.92
CA GLY A 30 13.19 3.43 -1.84
C GLY A 30 13.22 4.20 -3.15
N TRP A 31 12.97 5.51 -3.07
CA TRP A 31 13.03 6.42 -4.21
C TRP A 31 14.14 7.45 -4.07
N TYR A 32 14.38 8.18 -5.14
CA TYR A 32 15.23 9.36 -5.17
C TYR A 32 14.39 10.57 -5.59
N SER A 33 14.65 11.74 -5.01
CA SER A 33 13.80 12.92 -5.10
C SER A 33 13.54 13.35 -6.55
N HIS A 34 14.58 13.31 -7.39
CA HIS A 34 14.52 13.82 -8.76
C HIS A 34 14.51 12.72 -9.83
N TYR A 35 14.22 11.47 -9.44
CA TYR A 35 14.13 10.35 -10.36
C TYR A 35 12.73 9.74 -10.35
N VAL A 36 12.42 8.98 -11.40
CA VAL A 36 11.19 8.22 -11.49
C VAL A 36 11.11 7.21 -10.35
N GLY A 37 10.05 7.31 -9.55
CA GLY A 37 9.73 6.33 -8.52
C GLY A 37 8.98 5.15 -9.13
N ARG A 38 9.32 3.93 -8.75
CA ARG A 38 8.58 2.73 -9.19
C ARG A 38 7.73 2.18 -8.06
N ILE A 39 6.50 1.80 -8.39
CA ILE A 39 5.62 1.02 -7.53
C ILE A 39 5.36 -0.32 -8.17
N THR A 40 5.44 -1.40 -7.40
CA THR A 40 5.07 -2.75 -7.85
C THR A 40 4.14 -3.42 -6.85
N TRP A 41 3.19 -4.21 -7.34
CA TRP A 41 2.24 -4.92 -6.50
C TRP A 41 1.81 -6.26 -7.09
N ASP A 42 1.33 -7.16 -6.23
CA ASP A 42 0.46 -8.27 -6.64
C ASP A 42 -0.99 -7.92 -6.32
N ARG A 43 -1.90 -8.49 -7.12
CA ARG A 43 -3.35 -8.41 -6.96
C ARG A 43 -3.92 -9.83 -6.87
N VAL A 44 -5.00 -10.05 -6.11
CA VAL A 44 -5.82 -11.27 -6.18
C VAL A 44 -7.23 -10.99 -6.68
N ASP A 45 -8.01 -12.04 -6.95
CA ASP A 45 -9.34 -11.91 -7.59
C ASP A 45 -10.38 -11.17 -6.73
N THR A 46 -10.23 -11.17 -5.40
CA THR A 46 -11.11 -10.46 -4.48
C THR A 46 -10.83 -8.95 -4.39
N ASP A 47 -9.72 -8.47 -4.95
CA ASP A 47 -9.39 -7.06 -4.95
C ASP A 47 -10.27 -6.27 -5.92
N THR A 48 -10.61 -5.02 -5.56
CA THR A 48 -11.22 -4.06 -6.50
C THR A 48 -10.36 -3.85 -7.74
N ASP A 49 -10.94 -3.57 -8.90
CA ASP A 49 -10.18 -3.36 -10.14
C ASP A 49 -9.37 -2.06 -10.16
N HIS A 50 -9.79 -1.05 -9.39
CA HIS A 50 -9.20 0.28 -9.41
C HIS A 50 -8.97 0.85 -8.00
N PHE A 51 -7.93 1.66 -7.88
CA PHE A 51 -7.56 2.38 -6.67
C PHE A 51 -6.86 3.71 -6.99
N ALA A 52 -6.72 4.56 -5.99
CA ALA A 52 -5.83 5.71 -6.00
C ALA A 52 -4.55 5.41 -5.20
N ILE A 53 -3.45 6.07 -5.56
CA ILE A 53 -2.16 5.94 -4.91
C ILE A 53 -1.83 7.25 -4.21
N ILE A 54 -1.54 7.17 -2.91
CA ILE A 54 -1.09 8.30 -2.11
C ILE A 54 0.29 8.03 -1.50
N LEU A 55 1.11 9.06 -1.43
CA LEU A 55 2.33 9.09 -0.62
C LEU A 55 1.99 9.70 0.73
N THR A 56 2.34 9.01 1.81
CA THR A 56 2.15 9.47 3.18
C THR A 56 3.43 9.36 3.99
N ASN A 57 3.50 10.14 5.07
CA ASN A 57 4.52 10.05 6.09
C ASN A 57 3.88 10.37 7.45
N GLN A 58 4.24 9.59 8.48
CA GLN A 58 3.75 9.87 9.84
C GLN A 58 4.43 11.13 10.43
N ASP A 59 5.63 11.46 9.97
CA ASP A 59 6.31 12.69 10.32
C ASP A 59 5.78 13.85 9.45
N ARG A 60 4.90 14.65 10.05
CA ARG A 60 4.29 15.82 9.39
C ARG A 60 5.23 17.01 9.25
N SER A 61 6.42 16.97 9.85
CA SER A 61 7.48 17.94 9.54
C SER A 61 8.17 17.64 8.21
N VAL A 62 8.20 16.36 7.80
CA VAL A 62 8.75 15.90 6.51
C VAL A 62 7.71 16.01 5.40
N LEU A 63 6.46 15.59 5.69
CA LEU A 63 5.35 15.66 4.75
C LEU A 63 4.10 16.25 5.43
N PRO A 64 3.88 17.58 5.34
CA PRO A 64 2.76 18.24 5.99
C PRO A 64 1.40 17.70 5.57
N GLU A 65 1.23 17.35 4.31
CA GLU A 65 0.00 16.79 3.74
C GLU A 65 0.31 15.60 2.82
N ASP A 66 -0.55 14.58 2.84
CA ASP A 66 -0.41 13.42 1.96
C ASP A 66 -0.55 13.83 0.49
N ILE A 67 0.28 13.25 -0.38
CA ILE A 67 0.34 13.60 -1.80
C ILE A 67 -0.38 12.54 -2.61
N VAL A 68 -1.38 12.94 -3.40
CA VAL A 68 -2.01 12.07 -4.37
C VAL A 68 -1.08 11.91 -5.57
N LEU A 69 -0.53 10.71 -5.75
CA LEU A 69 0.38 10.39 -6.87
C LEU A 69 -0.40 10.03 -8.14
N LYS A 70 -1.48 9.27 -7.99
CA LYS A 70 -2.41 8.87 -9.06
C LYS A 70 -3.80 8.66 -8.50
N SER A 71 -4.85 9.11 -9.19
CA SER A 71 -6.22 9.05 -8.67
C SER A 71 -7.06 7.87 -9.19
N TRP A 72 -6.60 7.20 -10.25
CA TRP A 72 -7.34 6.12 -10.91
C TRP A 72 -6.37 5.15 -11.61
N VAL A 73 -5.90 4.16 -10.87
CA VAL A 73 -4.95 3.15 -11.34
C VAL A 73 -5.67 1.82 -11.48
N SER A 74 -5.53 1.16 -12.63
CA SER A 74 -5.96 -0.23 -12.80
C SER A 74 -5.01 -1.13 -12.02
N GLY A 75 -5.55 -2.03 -11.21
CA GLY A 75 -4.75 -2.99 -10.47
C GLY A 75 -4.28 -4.19 -11.26
N GLY A 76 -4.61 -4.26 -12.55
CA GLY A 76 -4.18 -5.30 -13.47
C GLY A 76 -4.88 -6.65 -13.24
N THR A 77 -4.39 -7.70 -13.90
CA THR A 77 -4.93 -9.06 -13.81
C THR A 77 -4.56 -9.72 -12.48
N PRO A 78 -5.50 -10.39 -11.78
CA PRO A 78 -5.19 -11.17 -10.59
C PRO A 78 -4.05 -12.19 -10.78
N ASN A 79 -3.31 -12.44 -9.70
CA ASN A 79 -2.20 -13.38 -9.61
C ASN A 79 -1.02 -13.06 -10.56
N GLN A 80 -0.86 -11.78 -10.89
CA GLN A 80 0.26 -11.25 -11.66
C GLN A 80 0.91 -10.08 -10.94
N ASN A 81 2.18 -9.85 -11.25
CA ASN A 81 2.93 -8.69 -10.78
C ASN A 81 2.70 -7.51 -11.71
N HIS A 82 2.28 -6.38 -11.15
CA HIS A 82 2.01 -5.15 -11.86
C HIS A 82 2.93 -4.05 -11.38
N ASN A 83 3.11 -3.03 -12.22
CA ASN A 83 3.94 -1.89 -11.90
C ASN A 83 3.40 -0.60 -12.50
N ILE A 84 3.79 0.51 -11.90
CA ILE A 84 3.60 1.85 -12.45
C ILE A 84 4.80 2.72 -12.08
N ASP A 85 5.18 3.57 -13.02
CA ASP A 85 6.18 4.60 -12.84
C ASP A 85 5.52 5.92 -12.43
N ILE A 86 6.08 6.57 -11.42
CA ILE A 86 5.63 7.83 -10.83
C ILE A 86 6.69 8.88 -11.10
N GLU A 87 6.32 9.86 -11.93
CA GLU A 87 7.16 11.01 -12.21
C GLU A 87 7.30 11.89 -10.97
N PRO A 88 8.50 12.46 -10.72
CA PRO A 88 8.68 13.42 -9.65
C PRO A 88 7.84 14.68 -9.88
N ILE A 89 7.24 15.20 -8.81
CA ILE A 89 6.51 16.47 -8.85
C ILE A 89 7.47 17.65 -9.09
N LYS A 90 6.94 18.83 -9.42
CA LYS A 90 7.76 20.04 -9.56
C LYS A 90 8.47 20.33 -8.24
N GLY A 91 9.79 20.15 -8.22
CA GLY A 91 10.62 20.26 -7.00
C GLY A 91 11.12 18.92 -6.43
N GLY A 92 10.75 17.79 -7.04
CA GLY A 92 11.12 16.45 -6.58
C GLY A 92 10.21 15.91 -5.48
N PHE A 93 10.39 14.64 -5.12
CA PHE A 93 9.74 14.07 -3.94
C PHE A 93 10.40 14.59 -2.65
N PRO A 94 9.65 14.75 -1.55
CA PRO A 94 10.23 15.11 -0.26
C PRO A 94 11.26 14.07 0.19
N ILE A 95 12.41 14.53 0.69
CA ILE A 95 13.51 13.68 1.15
C ILE A 95 13.31 13.35 2.63
N GLY A 96 13.58 12.11 3.02
CA GLY A 96 13.40 11.63 4.39
C GLY A 96 13.12 10.14 4.50
N SER A 97 12.79 9.71 5.71
CA SER A 97 12.46 8.31 6.04
C SER A 97 10.99 8.17 6.44
N HIS A 98 10.53 6.93 6.62
CA HIS A 98 9.17 6.60 7.09
C HIS A 98 8.05 6.92 6.09
N PHE A 99 8.40 7.09 4.80
CA PHE A 99 7.40 7.21 3.76
C PHE A 99 6.69 5.88 3.54
N ARG A 100 5.42 5.96 3.14
CA ARG A 100 4.64 4.82 2.68
C ARG A 100 3.82 5.19 1.46
N VAL A 101 3.61 4.21 0.60
CA VAL A 101 2.65 4.28 -0.48
C VAL A 101 1.40 3.52 -0.04
N ASN A 102 0.25 4.18 -0.08
CA ASN A 102 -1.04 3.55 0.20
C ASN A 102 -1.87 3.49 -1.07
N PHE A 103 -2.49 2.32 -1.29
CA PHE A 103 -3.55 2.14 -2.25
C PHE A 103 -4.86 2.38 -1.52
N VAL A 104 -5.63 3.37 -1.95
CA VAL A 104 -6.87 3.78 -1.31
C VAL A 104 -8.03 3.73 -2.31
N LYS A 105 -9.26 3.72 -1.80
CA LYS A 105 -10.46 3.67 -2.65
C LYS A 105 -10.47 4.75 -3.72
N ILE A 106 -10.41 6.01 -3.29
CA ILE A 106 -10.35 7.19 -4.15
C ILE A 106 -9.56 8.28 -3.43
N ALA A 107 -9.03 9.26 -4.18
CA ALA A 107 -8.13 10.29 -3.66
C ALA A 107 -8.72 11.14 -2.51
N ASN A 108 -10.05 11.28 -2.46
CA ASN A 108 -10.81 11.98 -1.42
C ASN A 108 -11.33 11.07 -0.28
N GLU A 109 -11.15 9.75 -0.37
CA GLU A 109 -11.52 8.77 0.68
C GLU A 109 -10.27 7.98 1.13
N GLN A 110 -9.27 8.68 1.66
CA GLN A 110 -7.96 8.10 1.99
C GLN A 110 -7.99 7.14 3.20
N GLN A 111 -9.08 7.12 3.96
CA GLN A 111 -9.24 6.24 5.13
C GLN A 111 -9.53 4.79 4.75
N THR A 112 -10.02 4.54 3.53
CA THR A 112 -10.23 3.18 3.03
C THR A 112 -8.96 2.73 2.30
N ILE A 113 -8.05 2.12 3.06
CA ILE A 113 -6.77 1.59 2.57
C ILE A 113 -6.97 0.14 2.13
N TYR A 114 -6.69 -0.14 0.86
CA TYR A 114 -6.67 -1.49 0.30
C TYR A 114 -5.32 -2.18 0.51
N ALA A 115 -4.23 -1.41 0.41
CA ALA A 115 -2.88 -1.88 0.67
C ALA A 115 -1.95 -0.75 1.07
N GLN A 116 -0.86 -1.10 1.74
CA GLN A 116 0.15 -0.18 2.20
C GLN A 116 1.51 -0.82 2.05
N SER A 117 2.49 -0.05 1.56
CA SER A 117 3.88 -0.51 1.49
C SER A 117 4.51 -0.63 2.88
N SER A 118 5.61 -1.38 2.96
CA SER A 118 6.60 -1.16 4.01
C SER A 118 7.09 0.28 4.00
N GLU A 119 7.63 0.74 5.12
CA GLU A 119 8.30 2.05 5.15
C GLU A 119 9.51 2.05 4.23
N PHE A 120 9.76 3.19 3.62
CA PHE A 120 10.92 3.39 2.78
C PHE A 120 11.49 4.80 2.95
N THR A 121 12.70 4.99 2.42
CA THR A 121 13.41 6.26 2.43
C THR A 121 13.39 6.86 1.02
N ILE A 122 13.20 8.16 0.95
CA ILE A 122 13.43 8.97 -0.26
C ILE A 122 14.72 9.74 -0.06
N LYS A 123 15.69 9.55 -0.95
CA LYS A 123 17.02 10.17 -0.91
C LYS A 123 17.13 11.29 -1.95
N GLU A 124 18.22 12.06 -1.90
CA GLU A 124 18.55 13.04 -2.96
C GLU A 124 18.78 12.36 -4.30
#